data_AF-A0A3R7WPG4-F1
#
_entry.id   AF-A0A3R7WPG4-F1
#
_cell.length_a   1.000
_cell.length_b   1.000
_cell.length_c   1.000
_cell.angle_alpha   90.00
_cell.angle_beta   90.00
_cell.angle_gamma   90.00
#
_symmetry.space_group_name_H-M   'P 1'
#
loop_
_entity.id
_entity.type
_entity.pdbx_description
1 polymer ?
#
loop_
_entity_poly.entity_id
_entity_poly.type
_entity_poly.pdbx_seq_one_letter_code
_entity_poly.pdbx_strand_id
1 'polypeptide(L)'
;MKIKLVKYIVVIFFLFVISVFFIGLKKDSIYNTQGLVGQKLTEIRIDHFSEKKIINDEDLKKSKFTLINFWASWCGPCREEHSFLIKLNEEKNLRLIGVNFKDKKNNALKFLNEL
;
A
#
# COMPACT_ATOMS: atom_id res chain seq x y z
N MET A 1 28.22 5.70 45.31
CA MET A 1 26.97 4.91 45.16
C MET A 1 26.04 5.42 44.05
N LYS A 2 25.72 6.73 43.99
CA LYS A 2 24.77 7.31 43.02
C LYS A 2 25.08 7.04 41.53
N ILE A 3 26.35 7.08 41.12
CA ILE A 3 26.75 6.83 39.72
C ILE A 3 26.52 5.38 39.29
N LYS A 4 26.74 4.40 40.19
CA LYS A 4 26.45 2.99 39.90
C LYS A 4 24.94 2.77 39.73
N LEU A 5 24.14 3.41 40.58
CA LEU A 5 22.67 3.37 40.50
C LEU A 5 22.14 3.95 39.17
N VAL A 6 22.67 5.10 38.74
CA VAL A 6 22.30 5.71 37.45
C VAL A 6 22.63 4.81 36.27
N LYS A 7 23.80 4.14 36.28
CA LYS A 7 24.16 3.18 35.22
C LYS A 7 23.19 2.01 35.13
N TYR A 8 22.76 1.45 36.26
CA TYR A 8 21.77 0.37 36.26
C TYR A 8 20.40 0.83 35.72
N ILE A 9 19.96 2.04 36.09
CA ILE A 9 18.69 2.60 35.60
C ILE A 9 18.73 2.76 34.07
N VAL A 10 19.84 3.28 33.52
CA VAL A 10 19.99 3.45 32.08
C VAL A 10 19.97 2.09 31.36
N VAL A 11 20.70 1.08 31.86
CA VAL A 11 20.71 -0.26 31.26
C VAL A 11 19.32 -0.89 31.29
N ILE A 12 18.60 -0.79 32.42
CA ILE A 12 17.24 -1.32 32.55
C ILE A 12 16.28 -0.63 31.58
N PHE A 13 16.39 0.69 31.41
CA PHE A 13 15.57 1.44 30.46
C PHE A 13 15.79 0.97 29.02
N PHE A 14 17.05 0.81 28.59
CA PHE A 14 17.34 0.29 27.25
C PHE A 14 16.85 -1.15 27.06
N LEU A 15 17.02 -2.02 28.06
CA LEU A 15 16.49 -3.38 28.02
C LEU A 15 14.96 -3.40 27.90
N PHE A 16 14.27 -2.50 28.60
CA PHE A 16 12.82 -2.34 28.51
C PHE A 16 12.40 -1.89 27.10
N VAL A 17 13.02 -0.84 26.55
CA VAL A 17 12.71 -0.34 25.19
C VAL A 17 12.94 -1.43 24.14
N ILE A 18 14.06 -2.15 24.25
CA ILE A 18 14.39 -3.27 23.35
C ILE A 18 13.34 -4.38 23.47
N SER A 19 12.93 -4.74 24.70
CA SER A 19 11.91 -5.76 24.93
C SER A 19 10.56 -5.37 24.30
N VAL A 20 10.10 -4.13 24.54
CA VAL A 20 8.86 -3.60 23.94
C VAL A 20 8.94 -3.61 22.41
N PHE A 21 10.07 -3.20 21.84
CA PHE A 21 10.29 -3.24 20.40
C PHE A 21 10.20 -4.67 19.83
N PHE A 22 10.85 -5.65 20.46
CA PHE A 22 10.77 -7.05 20.02
C PHE A 22 9.37 -7.65 20.14
N ILE A 23 8.61 -7.27 21.18
CA ILE A 23 7.21 -7.66 21.30
C ILE A 23 6.38 -7.04 20.17
N GLY A 24 6.64 -5.78 19.83
CA GLY A 24 6.00 -5.08 18.71
C GLY A 24 6.29 -5.73 17.35
N LEU A 25 7.54 -6.18 17.11
CA LEU A 25 7.93 -6.85 15.87
C LEU A 25 7.24 -8.20 15.65
N LYS A 26 6.91 -8.93 16.74
CA LYS A 26 6.24 -10.23 16.68
C LYS A 26 4.72 -10.15 16.56
N LYS A 27 4.15 -8.94 16.58
CA LYS A 27 2.70 -8.77 16.46
C LYS A 27 2.31 -8.86 14.99
N ASP A 28 1.81 -10.02 14.57
CA ASP A 28 1.25 -10.19 13.24
C ASP A 28 0.04 -9.27 13.06
N SER A 29 0.05 -8.48 12.00
CA SER A 29 -1.12 -7.74 11.56
C SER A 29 -1.96 -8.63 10.65
N ILE A 30 -3.14 -9.04 11.14
CA ILE A 30 -4.09 -9.82 10.34
C ILE A 30 -4.76 -8.88 9.34
N TYR A 31 -4.22 -8.80 8.12
CA TYR A 31 -4.87 -8.14 6.99
C TYR A 31 -5.74 -9.15 6.23
N ASN A 32 -6.91 -9.49 6.77
CA ASN A 32 -7.89 -10.32 6.06
C ASN A 32 -8.89 -9.43 5.31
N THR A 33 -9.26 -9.86 4.11
CA THR A 33 -10.29 -9.21 3.28
C THR A 33 -11.51 -10.11 3.07
N GLN A 34 -11.59 -11.24 3.78
CA GLN A 34 -12.67 -12.23 3.62
C GLN A 34 -14.04 -11.60 3.86
N GLY A 35 -14.15 -10.69 4.83
CA GLY A 35 -15.39 -9.97 5.10
C GLY A 35 -15.85 -9.03 3.99
N LEU A 36 -14.97 -8.66 3.04
CA LEU A 36 -15.29 -7.76 1.93
C LEU A 36 -15.86 -8.50 0.70
N VAL A 37 -15.76 -9.84 0.67
CA VAL A 37 -16.22 -10.64 -0.47
C VAL A 37 -17.75 -10.55 -0.59
N GLY A 38 -18.24 -10.20 -1.78
CA GLY A 38 -19.66 -10.03 -2.06
C GLY A 38 -20.24 -8.68 -1.63
N GLN A 39 -19.46 -7.83 -0.94
CA GLN A 39 -19.88 -6.46 -0.67
C GLN A 39 -19.90 -5.65 -1.97
N LYS A 40 -20.93 -4.81 -2.13
CA LYS A 40 -20.99 -3.86 -3.23
C LYS A 40 -20.04 -2.70 -2.93
N LEU A 41 -19.32 -2.26 -3.96
CA LEU A 41 -18.63 -0.98 -3.90
C LEU A 41 -19.64 0.16 -3.69
N THR A 42 -19.35 1.02 -2.72
CA THR A 42 -20.00 2.32 -2.54
C THR A 42 -19.63 3.24 -3.70
N GLU A 43 -20.43 4.29 -3.94
CA GLU A 43 -20.12 5.30 -4.95
C GLU A 43 -18.70 5.86 -4.82
N ILE A 44 -17.86 5.54 -5.81
CA ILE A 44 -16.51 6.06 -5.96
C ILE A 44 -16.54 7.27 -6.90
N ARG A 45 -15.87 8.33 -6.48
CA ARG A 45 -15.46 9.44 -7.34
C ARG A 45 -14.02 9.78 -7.01
N ILE A 46 -13.11 9.51 -7.94
CA ILE A 46 -11.68 9.76 -7.77
C ILE A 46 -11.17 10.53 -8.98
N ASP A 47 -10.33 11.52 -8.75
CA ASP A 47 -9.68 12.26 -9.81
C ASP A 47 -8.62 11.40 -10.50
N HIS A 48 -8.63 11.44 -11.83
CA HIS A 48 -7.64 10.76 -12.64
C HIS A 48 -6.25 11.37 -12.39
N PHE A 49 -5.24 10.50 -12.33
CA PHE A 49 -3.89 10.86 -11.88
C PHE A 49 -3.22 11.95 -12.75
N SER A 50 -3.33 11.82 -14.08
CA SER A 50 -2.70 12.74 -15.04
C SER A 50 -3.68 13.73 -15.69
N GLU A 51 -4.85 13.26 -16.11
CA GLU A 51 -5.86 14.03 -16.81
C GLU A 51 -6.86 14.71 -15.86
N LYS A 52 -7.48 15.81 -16.32
CA LYS A 52 -8.64 16.42 -15.65
C LYS A 52 -9.91 15.61 -15.95
N LYS A 53 -9.91 14.35 -15.53
CA LYS A 53 -11.01 13.41 -15.70
C LYS A 53 -11.36 12.80 -14.34
N ILE A 54 -12.64 12.50 -14.12
CA ILE A 54 -13.10 11.79 -12.92
C ILE A 54 -13.34 10.33 -13.31
N ILE A 55 -12.92 9.41 -12.44
CA ILE A 55 -13.22 7.98 -12.52
C ILE A 55 -14.34 7.66 -11.52
N ASN A 56 -15.36 6.94 -12.00
CA ASN A 56 -16.52 6.56 -11.21
C ASN A 56 -16.79 5.04 -11.23
N ASP A 57 -17.84 4.60 -10.54
CA ASP A 57 -18.25 3.19 -10.48
C ASP A 57 -18.61 2.58 -11.82
N GLU A 58 -19.14 3.37 -12.75
CA GLU A 58 -19.49 2.88 -14.08
C GLU A 58 -18.23 2.53 -14.87
N ASP A 59 -17.15 3.31 -14.71
CA ASP A 59 -15.85 2.98 -15.29
C ASP A 59 -15.30 1.64 -14.80
N LEU A 60 -15.60 1.26 -13.54
CA LEU A 60 -15.20 -0.03 -12.97
C LEU A 60 -15.99 -1.22 -13.53
N LYS A 61 -17.18 -0.98 -14.10
CA LYS A 61 -18.09 -2.02 -14.61
C LYS A 61 -18.00 -2.23 -16.12
N LYS A 62 -17.11 -1.50 -16.81
CA LYS A 62 -16.93 -1.58 -18.28
C LYS A 62 -16.31 -2.88 -18.76
N SER A 63 -15.71 -3.68 -17.87
CA SER A 63 -15.08 -4.96 -18.17
C SER A 63 -15.65 -6.04 -17.26
N LYS A 64 -15.53 -7.31 -17.68
CA LYS A 64 -16.03 -8.46 -16.92
C LYS A 64 -15.37 -8.55 -15.54
N PHE A 65 -14.08 -8.24 -15.47
CA PHE A 65 -13.32 -8.17 -14.23
C PHE A 65 -12.56 -6.84 -14.18
N THR A 66 -12.44 -6.30 -12.98
CA THR A 66 -11.64 -5.10 -12.70
C THR A 66 -10.72 -5.41 -11.53
N LEU A 67 -9.41 -5.28 -11.77
CA LEU A 67 -8.37 -5.36 -10.75
C LEU A 67 -7.95 -3.95 -10.35
N ILE A 68 -8.10 -3.64 -9.07
CA ILE A 68 -7.66 -2.37 -8.48
C ILE A 68 -6.35 -2.64 -7.72
N ASN A 69 -5.27 -2.03 -8.17
CA ASN A 69 -3.96 -2.12 -7.54
C ASN A 69 -3.63 -0.79 -6.85
N PHE A 70 -3.33 -0.85 -5.56
CA PHE A 70 -2.89 0.31 -4.78
C PHE A 70 -1.36 0.31 -4.72
N TRP A 71 -0.73 1.37 -5.22
CA TRP A 71 0.72 1.42 -5.36
C TRP A 71 1.28 2.80 -4.98
N ALA A 72 2.59 2.84 -4.76
CA ALA A 72 3.33 4.07 -4.52
C ALA A 72 4.78 3.95 -5.03
N SER A 73 5.41 5.07 -5.39
CA SER A 73 6.79 5.10 -5.87
C SER A 73 7.83 4.63 -4.85
N TRP A 74 7.50 4.74 -3.56
CA TRP A 74 8.34 4.30 -2.44
C TRP A 74 8.07 2.85 -2.01
N CYS A 75 7.14 2.16 -2.66
CA CYS A 75 6.78 0.78 -2.36
C CYS A 75 7.68 -0.18 -3.15
N GLY A 76 8.61 -0.85 -2.46
CA GLY A 76 9.51 -1.85 -3.04
C GLY A 76 8.77 -2.98 -3.78
N PRO A 77 7.84 -3.70 -3.12
CA PRO A 77 7.06 -4.76 -3.78
C PRO A 77 6.27 -4.27 -5.00
N CYS A 78 5.80 -3.03 -5.00
CA CYS A 78 5.05 -2.45 -6.11
C CYS A 78 5.90 -2.33 -7.39
N ARG A 79 7.23 -2.20 -7.26
CA ARG A 79 8.14 -2.20 -8.41
C ARG A 79 8.30 -3.61 -8.99
N GLU A 80 8.37 -4.63 -8.13
CA GLU A 80 8.52 -6.04 -8.54
C GLU A 80 7.23 -6.55 -9.22
N GLU A 81 6.06 -6.19 -8.70
CA GLU A 81 4.76 -6.61 -9.28
C GLU A 81 4.44 -5.92 -10.61
N HIS A 82 5.02 -4.74 -10.88
CA HIS A 82 4.62 -3.88 -11.98
C HIS A 82 4.64 -4.61 -13.33
N SER A 83 5.74 -5.30 -13.63
CA SER A 83 5.90 -6.02 -14.90
C SER A 83 4.86 -7.14 -15.09
N PHE A 84 4.38 -7.76 -14.01
CA PHE A 84 3.33 -8.76 -14.07
C PHE A 84 1.96 -8.12 -14.30
N LEU A 85 1.70 -6.97 -13.67
CA LEU A 85 0.45 -6.24 -13.86
C LEU A 85 0.30 -5.72 -15.30
N ILE A 86 1.37 -5.24 -15.91
CA ILE A 86 1.35 -4.79 -17.31
C ILE A 86 1.03 -5.96 -18.25
N LYS A 87 1.66 -7.13 -18.06
CA LYS A 87 1.32 -8.34 -18.83
C LYS A 87 -0.13 -8.77 -18.63
N LEU A 88 -0.60 -8.73 -17.38
CA LEU A 88 -1.96 -9.12 -17.04
C LEU A 88 -3.01 -8.17 -17.68
N ASN A 89 -2.66 -6.91 -17.91
CA ASN A 89 -3.52 -5.93 -18.58
C ASN A 89 -3.76 -6.23 -20.08
N GLU A 90 -3.03 -7.17 -20.68
CA GLU A 90 -3.26 -7.63 -22.06
C GLU A 90 -4.48 -8.57 -22.19
N GLU A 91 -5.03 -9.05 -21.06
CA GLU A 91 -6.18 -9.95 -21.04
C GLU A 91 -7.49 -9.26 -21.46
N LYS A 92 -8.20 -9.84 -22.44
CA LYS A 92 -9.35 -9.22 -23.13
C LYS A 92 -10.58 -8.90 -22.26
N ASN A 93 -10.62 -9.38 -21.03
CA ASN A 93 -11.77 -9.24 -20.12
C ASN A 93 -11.41 -8.66 -18.76
N LEU A 94 -10.17 -8.19 -18.60
CA LEU A 94 -9.69 -7.60 -17.38
C LEU A 94 -9.38 -6.12 -17.60
N ARG A 95 -9.84 -5.28 -16.67
CA ARG A 95 -9.42 -3.90 -16.57
C ARG A 95 -8.51 -3.73 -15.37
N LEU A 96 -7.30 -3.23 -15.59
CA LEU A 96 -6.40 -2.84 -14.52
C LEU A 96 -6.58 -1.36 -14.19
N ILE A 97 -6.72 -1.03 -12.91
CA ILE A 97 -6.75 0.35 -12.40
C ILE A 97 -5.72 0.51 -11.30
N GLY A 98 -4.74 1.39 -11.52
CA GLY A 98 -3.75 1.75 -10.52
C GLY A 98 -4.19 2.97 -9.69
N VAL A 99 -4.23 2.82 -8.36
CA VAL A 99 -4.52 3.90 -7.42
C VAL A 99 -3.22 4.29 -6.73
N ASN A 100 -2.70 5.47 -7.08
CA ASN A 100 -1.54 6.03 -6.41
C ASN A 100 -1.91 6.43 -4.98
N PHE A 101 -1.33 5.75 -3.98
CA PHE A 101 -1.75 5.85 -2.59
C PHE A 101 -0.68 6.53 -1.74
N LYS A 102 -1.03 7.67 -1.14
CA LYS A 102 -0.17 8.44 -0.21
C LYS A 102 1.22 8.70 -0.78
N ASP A 103 1.28 9.21 -2.00
CA ASP A 103 2.53 9.47 -2.70
C ASP A 103 2.55 10.86 -3.35
N LYS A 104 3.74 11.37 -3.63
CA LYS A 104 3.94 12.64 -4.32
C LYS A 104 3.80 12.41 -5.82
N LYS A 105 2.93 13.20 -6.47
CA LYS A 105 2.68 13.13 -7.93
C LYS A 105 3.96 13.07 -8.77
N ASN A 106 4.96 13.90 -8.46
CA ASN A 106 6.21 13.93 -9.22
C ASN A 106 7.03 12.62 -9.09
N ASN A 107 7.00 11.97 -7.92
CA ASN A 107 7.71 10.70 -7.72
C ASN A 107 6.97 9.56 -8.41
N ALA A 108 5.64 9.54 -8.31
CA ALA A 108 4.79 8.58 -9.01
C ALA A 108 4.96 8.69 -10.54
N LEU A 109 5.03 9.90 -11.10
CA LEU A 109 5.31 10.09 -12.53
C LEU A 109 6.70 9.56 -12.92
N LYS A 110 7.73 9.81 -12.10
CA LYS A 110 9.07 9.25 -12.34
C LYS A 110 9.03 7.71 -12.33
N PHE A 111 8.39 7.12 -11.33
CA PHE A 111 8.22 5.68 -11.23
C PHE A 111 7.55 5.08 -12.48
N LEU A 112 6.47 5.69 -12.98
CA LEU A 112 5.77 5.24 -14.19
C LEU A 112 6.57 5.43 -15.48
N ASN A 113 7.51 6.37 -15.51
CA ASN A 113 8.37 6.59 -16.69
C ASN A 113 9.63 5.70 -16.66
N GLU A 114 9.98 5.12 -15.52
CA GLU A 114 11.15 4.24 -15.34
C GLU A 114 10.85 2.77 -15.66
N LEU A 115 9.58 2.36 -15.61
CA LEU A 115 9.11 0.97 -15.69
C LEU A 115 8.22 0.76 -16.92
#